data_AF-A0A538AQQ0-F1
#
_entry.id   AF-A0A538AQQ0-F1
#
_cell.length_a   1.000
_cell.length_b   1.000
_cell.length_c   1.000
_cell.angle_alpha   90.00
_cell.angle_beta   90.00
_cell.angle_gamma   90.00
#
_symmetry.space_group_name_H-M   'P 1'
#
loop_
_entity.id
_entity.type
_entity.pdbx_description
1 polymer ?
#
loop_
_entity_poly.entity_id
_entity_poly.type
_entity_poly.pdbx_seq_one_letter_code
_entity_poly.pdbx_strand_id
1 'polypeptide(L)' 'MAFFVIADTPDAFAQWMSDMARPASAPATALAQQGQAVFLSNTCIGCHAIRGTGANGLLGPDLTHMATRQTI' A
#
# COMPACT_ATOMS: atom_id res chain seq x y z
N MET A 1 8.67 13.84 -13.89
CA MET A 1 7.88 12.64 -13.58
C MET A 1 8.78 11.45 -13.83
N ALA A 2 9.18 10.72 -12.80
CA ALA A 2 10.10 9.59 -12.90
C ALA A 2 9.43 8.35 -12.31
N PHE A 3 9.66 7.20 -12.93
CA PHE A 3 9.19 5.91 -12.44
C PHE A 3 10.28 4.88 -12.66
N PHE A 4 10.25 3.81 -11.86
CA PHE A 4 11.17 2.70 -11.96
C PHE A 4 10.49 1.52 -12.64
N VAL A 5 11.25 0.83 -13.49
CA VAL A 5 10.86 -0.46 -14.05
C VAL A 5 11.82 -1.49 -13.46
N ILE A 6 11.27 -2.47 -12.74
CA ILE A 6 12.02 -3.62 -12.22
C ILE A 6 11.71 -4.80 -13.12
N ALA A 7 12.74 -5.38 -13.73
CA ALA A 7 12.61 -6.56 -14.57
C ALA A 7 13.06 -7.80 -13.78
N ASP A 8 12.11 -8.68 -13.47
CA ASP A 8 12.32 -9.92 -12.74
C ASP A 8 12.17 -11.15 -13.64
N THR A 9 12.61 -12.31 -13.14
CA THR A 9 12.32 -13.59 -13.79
C THR A 9 10.80 -13.88 -13.75
N PRO A 10 10.27 -14.69 -14.69
CA PRO A 10 8.84 -14.98 -14.75
C PRO A 10 8.25 -15.50 -13.43
N ASP A 11 8.95 -16.42 -12.76
CA ASP A 11 8.50 -17.00 -11.50
C ASP A 11 8.46 -15.97 -10.36
N ALA A 12 9.49 -15.12 -10.27
CA ALA A 12 9.55 -14.04 -9.28
C ALA A 12 8.44 -13.00 -9.52
N PHE A 13 8.19 -12.64 -10.78
CA PHE A 13 7.10 -11.73 -11.13
C PHE A 13 5.72 -12.32 -10.81
N ALA A 14 5.49 -13.61 -11.08
CA ALA A 14 4.24 -14.28 -10.75
C ALA A 14 3.97 -14.28 -9.24
N GLN A 15 5.01 -14.56 -8.43
CA GLN A 15 4.92 -14.48 -6.98
C GLN A 15 4.62 -13.05 -6.51
N TRP A 16 5.35 -12.07 -7.05
CA TRP A 16 5.12 -10.66 -6.75
C TRP A 16 3.70 -10.21 -7.08
N MET A 17 3.14 -10.61 -8.23
CA MET A 17 1.75 -10.29 -8.59
C MET A 17 0.75 -10.86 -7.59
N SER A 18 0.95 -12.12 -7.18
CA SER A 18 0.12 -12.76 -6.15
C SER A 18 0.20 -12.00 -4.82
N ASP A 19 1.38 -11.52 -4.46
CA ASP A 19 1.58 -10.73 -3.24
C ASP A 19 0.91 -9.36 -3.33
N MET A 20 1.01 -8.67 -4.47
CA MET A 20 0.39 -7.37 -4.70
C MET A 20 -1.13 -7.41 -4.73
N ALA A 21 -1.72 -8.54 -5.15
CA ALA A 21 -3.16 -8.74 -5.15
C ALA A 21 -3.77 -8.80 -3.73
N ARG A 22 -2.96 -9.14 -2.72
CA ARG A 22 -3.43 -9.20 -1.33
C ARG A 22 -3.73 -7.80 -0.77
N PRO A 23 -4.71 -7.68 0.15
CA PRO A 23 -4.94 -6.45 0.91
C PRO A 23 -3.77 -6.18 1.88
N ALA A 24 -3.79 -5.01 2.51
CA ALA A 24 -2.83 -4.68 3.56
C ALA A 24 -2.95 -5.67 4.73
N SER A 25 -1.81 -6.00 5.34
CA SER A 25 -1.78 -6.80 6.56
C SER A 25 -2.35 -6.02 7.74
N ALA A 26 -3.05 -6.70 8.64
CA ALA A 26 -3.55 -6.07 9.86
C ALA A 26 -2.37 -5.56 10.73
N PRO A 27 -2.50 -4.41 11.41
CA PRO A 27 -1.44 -3.86 12.23
C PRO A 27 -1.17 -4.76 13.45
N ALA A 28 0.05 -5.27 13.53
CA ALA A 28 0.46 -6.20 14.58
C ALA A 28 0.96 -5.50 15.86
N THR A 29 1.28 -4.21 15.82
CA THR A 29 1.84 -3.46 16.95
C THR A 29 0.93 -2.31 17.37
N ALA A 30 1.03 -1.89 18.63
CA ALA A 30 0.27 -0.74 19.14
C ALA A 30 0.53 0.54 18.34
N LEU A 31 1.79 0.77 17.94
CA LEU A 31 2.15 1.92 17.11
C LEU A 31 1.50 1.83 15.72
N ALA A 32 1.47 0.65 15.09
CA ALA A 32 0.82 0.48 13.79
C ALA A 32 -0.71 0.66 13.88
N GLN A 33 -1.33 0.20 14.98
CA GLN A 33 -2.75 0.41 15.23
C GLN A 33 -3.08 1.89 15.41
N GLN A 34 -2.25 2.63 16.16
CA GLN A 34 -2.37 4.08 16.31
C GLN A 34 -2.20 4.78 14.96
N GLY A 35 -1.21 4.38 14.16
CA GLY A 35 -0.99 4.91 12.82
C GLY A 35 -2.18 4.68 11.89
N GLN A 36 -2.79 3.49 11.93
CA GLN A 36 -4.02 3.19 11.18
C GLN A 36 -5.17 4.10 11.62
N ALA A 37 -5.36 4.31 12.93
CA ALA A 37 -6.40 5.20 13.44
C ALA A 37 -6.21 6.63 12.91
N VAL A 38 -4.98 7.16 12.99
CA VAL A 38 -4.63 8.47 12.43
C VAL A 38 -4.88 8.53 10.93
N PHE A 39 -4.47 7.52 10.16
CA PHE A 39 -4.67 7.50 8.72
C PHE A 39 -6.16 7.55 8.34
N LEU A 40 -6.98 6.74 9.03
CA LEU A 40 -8.41 6.62 8.73
C LEU A 40 -9.26 7.79 9.24
N SER A 41 -8.81 8.50 10.27
CA SER A 41 -9.55 9.62 10.85
C SER A 41 -9.19 11.00 10.27
N ASN A 42 -8.20 11.08 9.38
CA ASN A 42 -7.69 12.34 8.83
C ASN A 42 -7.76 12.37 7.30
N THR A 43 -7.36 13.50 6.71
CA THR A 43 -7.46 13.77 5.26
C THR A 43 -6.72 12.76 4.36
N CYS A 44 -5.77 11.99 4.91
CA CYS A 44 -5.03 10.96 4.17
C CYS A 44 -5.96 10.00 3.42
N ILE A 45 -7.05 9.57 4.08
CA ILE A 45 -8.04 8.63 3.55
C ILE A 45 -8.78 9.16 2.31
N GLY A 46 -8.90 10.48 2.19
CA GLY A 46 -9.59 11.11 1.06
C GLY A 46 -8.78 11.05 -0.23
N CYS A 47 -7.45 11.05 -0.14
CA CYS A 47 -6.57 11.02 -1.29
C CYS A 47 -6.05 9.62 -1.61
N HIS A 48 -5.70 8.84 -0.58
CA HIS A 48 -4.97 7.58 -0.74
C HIS A 48 -5.81 6.35 -0.37
N ALA A 49 -5.62 5.27 -1.10
CA ALA A 49 -6.20 3.97 -0.80
C ALA A 49 -5.26 3.10 0.06
N ILE A 50 -5.87 2.26 0.91
CA ILE A 50 -5.25 1.10 1.55
C ILE A 50 -6.26 -0.05 1.49
N ARG A 51 -6.03 -1.02 0.59
CA ARG A 51 -6.94 -2.16 0.40
C ARG A 51 -7.09 -2.95 1.70
N GLY A 52 -8.33 -3.34 2.01
CA GLY A 52 -8.67 -4.02 3.27
C GLY A 52 -9.09 -3.06 4.40
N THR A 53 -9.17 -1.76 4.12
CA THR A 53 -9.70 -0.74 5.04
C THR A 53 -10.84 0.04 4.38
N GLY A 54 -11.41 1.04 5.08
CA GLY A 54 -12.35 1.99 4.49
C GLY A 54 -11.71 3.03 3.56
N ALA A 55 -10.38 3.01 3.41
CA ALA A 55 -9.63 3.98 2.60
C ALA A 55 -9.66 3.65 1.11
N ASN A 56 -10.42 4.43 0.35
CA ASN A 56 -10.65 4.24 -1.09
C ASN A 56 -10.30 5.47 -1.93
N GLY A 57 -9.43 6.36 -1.43
CA GLY A 57 -9.00 7.55 -2.16
C GLY A 57 -8.26 7.21 -3.47
N LEU A 58 -8.53 7.98 -4.53
CA LEU A 58 -7.99 7.76 -5.88
C LEU A 58 -7.12 8.92 -6.41
N LEU A 59 -7.00 10.01 -5.63
CA LEU A 59 -6.24 11.19 -6.06
C LEU A 59 -4.73 10.98 -5.91
N GLY A 60 -4.33 10.29 -4.84
CA GLY A 60 -2.94 9.94 -4.55
C GLY A 60 -2.62 8.48 -4.89
N PRO A 61 -1.34 8.10 -4.84
CA PRO A 61 -0.92 6.72 -5.02
C PRO A 61 -1.56 5.79 -3.98
N ASP A 62 -1.83 4.56 -4.41
CA ASP A 62 -2.24 3.46 -3.52
C ASP A 62 -1.09 3.08 -2.59
N LEU A 63 -1.33 3.13 -1.27
CA LEU A 63 -0.32 2.90 -0.25
C LEU A 63 -0.33 1.48 0.33
N THR A 64 -1.19 0.59 -0.17
CA THR A 64 -1.35 -0.81 0.33
C THR A 64 -0.01 -1.53 0.48
N HIS A 65 0.90 -1.36 -0.49
CA HIS A 65 2.22 -1.98 -0.51
C HIS A 65 3.35 -0.94 -0.53
N MET A 66 3.15 0.23 0.10
CA MET A 66 4.11 1.34 0.04
C MET A 66 5.51 0.95 0.53
N ALA A 67 5.61 0.07 1.54
CA ALA A 67 6.89 -0.37 2.09
C ALA A 67 7.75 -1.19 1.13
N THR A 68 7.19 -1.67 0.01
CA THR A 68 7.94 -2.43 -1.01
C THR A 68 8.41 -1.56 -2.17
N ARG A 69 8.12 -0.25 -2.16
CA ARG A 69 8.51 0.68 -3.24
C ARG A 69 9.83 1.37 -2.93
N GLN A 70 10.62 1.60 -3.97
CA GLN A 70 11.89 2.35 -3.88
C GLN A 70 11.70 3.87 -3.87
N THR A 71 10.55 4.36 -4.35
CA THR A 71 10.17 5.78 -4.39
C THR A 71 8.66 5.92 -4.32
N ILE A 72 8.18 7.14 -4.03
CA ILE A 72 6.78 7.58 -4.16
C ILE A 72 6.64 8.45 -5.42
#